data_AF-A0A8I0FDB6-F1
#
_entry.id   AF-A0A8I0FDB6-F1
#
_cell.length_a   1.000
_cell.length_b   1.000
_cell.length_c   1.000
_cell.angle_alpha   90.00
_cell.angle_beta   90.00
_cell.angle_gamma   90.00
#
_symmetry.space_group_name_H-M   'P 1'
#
loop_
_entity.id
_entity.type
_entity.pdbx_description
1 polymer ?
#
loop_
_entity_poly.entity_id
_entity_poly.type
_entity_poly.pdbx_seq_one_letter_code
_entity_poly.pdbx_strand_id
1 'polypeptide(L)'
;MAKKAKNLEAVQEALTWLGTPYHHQGRVKGVGVDCGTLICEVYEKVGLMDHLDPRPYPPDWHLHQMGQRYLELILGVCDPVEGPPQ
;
A
#
# COMPACT_ATOMS: atom_id res chain seq x y z
N MET A 1 -17.63 -3.86 14.06
CA MET A 1 -17.93 -4.97 13.11
C MET A 1 -17.50 -4.63 11.69
N ALA A 2 -17.96 -3.53 11.08
CA ALA A 2 -17.62 -3.16 9.70
C ALA A 2 -16.10 -2.97 9.44
N LYS A 3 -15.36 -2.31 10.35
CA LYS A 3 -13.90 -2.07 10.21
C LYS A 3 -13.10 -3.38 10.19
N LYS A 4 -13.44 -4.34 11.07
CA LYS A 4 -12.83 -5.67 11.11
C LYS A 4 -13.10 -6.49 9.84
N ALA A 5 -14.29 -6.33 9.24
CA ALA A 5 -14.63 -6.97 7.96
C ALA A 5 -13.74 -6.42 6.83
N LYS A 6 -13.54 -5.10 6.77
CA LYS A 6 -12.65 -4.46 5.79
C LYS A 6 -11.17 -4.85 5.96
N ASN A 7 -10.69 -4.99 7.19
CA ASN A 7 -9.35 -5.50 7.45
C ASN A 7 -9.17 -6.91 6.87
N LEU A 8 -10.18 -7.78 7.03
CA LEU A 8 -10.14 -9.13 6.48
C LEU A 8 -10.20 -9.13 4.95
N GLU A 9 -11.03 -8.28 4.34
CA GLU A 9 -11.08 -8.10 2.88
C GLU A 9 -9.72 -7.66 2.33
N ALA A 10 -9.05 -6.70 2.98
CA ALA A 10 -7.72 -6.24 2.59
C ALA A 10 -6.68 -7.37 2.66
N VAL A 11 -6.71 -8.18 3.72
CA VAL A 11 -5.84 -9.36 3.85
C VAL A 11 -6.14 -10.38 2.75
N GLN A 12 -7.41 -10.66 2.48
CA GLN A 12 -7.81 -11.60 1.43
C GLN A 12 -7.36 -11.13 0.04
N GLU A 13 -7.55 -9.86 -0.28
CA GLU A 13 -7.07 -9.28 -1.53
C GLU A 13 -5.55 -9.37 -1.63
N ALA A 14 -4.81 -8.99 -0.57
CA ALA A 14 -3.35 -9.08 -0.54
C ALA A 14 -2.84 -10.50 -0.79
N LEU A 15 -3.50 -11.52 -0.24
CA LEU A 15 -3.14 -12.93 -0.48
C LEU A 15 -3.28 -13.33 -1.96
N THR A 16 -4.16 -12.68 -2.74
CA THR A 16 -4.28 -12.95 -4.18
C THR A 16 -3.09 -12.43 -5.00
N TRP A 17 -2.22 -11.60 -4.42
CA TRP A 17 -1.00 -11.10 -5.05
C TRP A 17 0.19 -12.04 -4.86
N LEU A 18 0.08 -13.07 -4.00
CA LEU A 18 1.14 -14.06 -3.82
C LEU A 18 1.56 -14.68 -5.15
N GLY A 19 2.87 -14.77 -5.36
CA GLY A 19 3.45 -15.22 -6.63
C GLY A 19 3.68 -14.10 -7.67
N THR A 20 3.19 -12.89 -7.43
CA THR A 20 3.56 -11.73 -8.26
C THR A 20 5.03 -11.39 -8.03
N PRO A 21 5.87 -11.34 -9.09
CA PRO A 21 7.28 -10.99 -8.95
C PRO A 21 7.50 -9.59 -8.36
N TYR A 22 8.60 -9.39 -7.64
CA TYR A 22 9.02 -8.05 -7.27
C TYR A 22 9.51 -7.28 -8.50
N HIS A 23 8.94 -6.11 -8.76
CA HIS A 23 9.40 -5.19 -9.78
C HIS A 23 9.28 -3.77 -9.25
N HIS A 24 10.40 -3.04 -9.21
CA HIS A 24 10.42 -1.64 -8.78
C HIS A 24 9.40 -0.82 -9.57
N GLN A 25 8.52 -0.08 -8.89
CA GLN A 25 7.42 0.69 -9.48
C GLN A 25 6.40 -0.13 -10.30
N GLY A 26 6.44 -1.47 -10.20
CA GLY A 26 5.49 -2.37 -10.83
C GLY A 26 4.12 -2.26 -10.18
N ARG A 27 3.03 -2.41 -10.94
CA ARG A 27 1.67 -2.27 -10.42
C ARG A 27 0.69 -3.24 -11.10
N VAL A 28 1.19 -4.42 -11.50
CA VAL A 28 0.44 -5.38 -12.33
C VAL A 28 0.51 -6.76 -11.70
N LYS A 29 -0.64 -7.25 -11.22
CA LYS A 29 -0.77 -8.58 -10.59
C LYS A 29 -0.28 -9.68 -11.54
N GLY A 30 0.54 -10.60 -11.02
CA GLY A 30 1.15 -11.69 -11.79
C GLY A 30 2.32 -11.28 -12.70
N VAL A 31 2.60 -9.98 -12.87
CA VAL A 31 3.69 -9.49 -13.74
C VAL A 31 4.78 -8.82 -12.92
N GLY A 32 4.42 -7.90 -12.03
CA GLY A 32 5.39 -7.14 -11.25
C GLY A 32 4.74 -6.15 -10.28
N VAL A 33 5.17 -6.16 -9.02
CA VAL A 33 4.72 -5.23 -7.96
C VAL A 33 5.87 -4.93 -7.00
N ASP A 34 5.87 -3.77 -6.35
CA ASP A 34 6.74 -3.54 -5.18
C ASP A 34 5.95 -3.31 -3.89
N CYS A 35 6.66 -3.04 -2.79
CA CYS A 35 6.05 -2.88 -1.47
C CYS A 35 5.08 -1.70 -1.38
N GLY A 36 5.36 -0.57 -2.03
CA GLY A 36 4.50 0.61 -1.97
C GLY A 36 3.27 0.46 -2.86
N THR A 37 3.47 -0.02 -4.08
CA THR A 37 2.39 -0.23 -5.04
C THR A 37 1.44 -1.35 -4.62
N LEU A 38 1.93 -2.38 -3.91
CA LEU A 38 1.08 -3.47 -3.39
C LEU A 38 0.02 -2.95 -2.43
N ILE A 39 0.40 -2.06 -1.51
CA ILE A 39 -0.53 -1.46 -0.57
C ILE A 39 -1.56 -0.58 -1.31
N CYS A 40 -1.11 0.22 -2.27
CA CYS A 40 -2.01 1.05 -3.07
C CYS A 40 -3.06 0.20 -3.80
N GLU A 41 -2.63 -0.87 -4.47
CA GLU A 41 -3.52 -1.78 -5.21
C GLU A 41 -4.52 -2.50 -4.31
N VAL A 42 -4.07 -3.01 -3.16
CA VAL A 42 -4.95 -3.74 -2.23
C VAL A 42 -6.05 -2.81 -1.70
N TYR A 43 -5.67 -1.63 -1.19
CA TYR A 43 -6.61 -0.70 -0.57
C TYR A 43 -7.57 -0.07 -1.58
N GLU A 44 -7.10 0.23 -2.80
CA GLU A 44 -7.94 0.67 -3.91
C GLU A 44 -8.97 -0.41 -4.27
N LYS A 45 -8.52 -1.67 -4.41
CA LYS A 45 -9.38 -2.78 -4.84
C LYS A 45 -10.51 -3.09 -3.86
N VAL A 46 -10.26 -2.95 -2.55
CA VAL A 46 -11.28 -3.17 -1.51
C VAL A 46 -12.11 -1.91 -1.19
N GLY A 47 -11.85 -0.80 -1.90
CA GLY A 47 -12.57 0.46 -1.74
C GLY A 47 -12.30 1.17 -0.42
N LEU A 48 -11.10 1.00 0.14
CA LEU A 48 -10.65 1.71 1.35
C LEU A 48 -9.88 2.99 1.03
N MET A 49 -9.41 3.15 -0.20
CA MET A 49 -8.65 4.31 -0.66
C MET A 49 -8.99 4.58 -2.12
N ASP A 50 -9.01 5.84 -2.53
CA ASP A 50 -9.03 6.20 -3.95
C ASP A 50 -7.71 5.83 -4.63
N HIS A 51 -7.68 5.90 -5.96
CA HIS A 51 -6.47 5.62 -6.72
C HIS A 51 -5.31 6.55 -6.31
N LEU A 52 -4.25 5.95 -5.77
CA LEU A 52 -3.02 6.64 -5.38
C LEU A 52 -1.85 6.09 -6.19
N ASP A 53 -1.15 6.96 -6.91
CA ASP A 53 0.10 6.60 -7.59
C ASP A 53 1.30 7.14 -6.78
N PRO A 54 2.07 6.28 -6.09
CA PRO A 54 3.23 6.71 -5.31
C PRO A 54 4.46 7.05 -6.18
N ARG A 55 4.40 6.80 -7.50
CA ARG A 55 5.56 6.87 -8.39
C ARG A 55 5.79 8.29 -8.94
N PRO A 56 7.02 8.59 -9.40
CA PRO A 56 8.23 7.76 -9.31
C PRO A 56 8.99 7.98 -8.00
N TYR A 57 9.69 6.94 -7.54
CA TYR A 57 10.71 7.03 -6.50
C TYR A 57 11.94 6.21 -6.89
N PRO A 58 13.16 6.66 -6.50
CA PRO A 58 14.38 5.94 -6.85
C PRO A 58 14.44 4.58 -6.12
N PRO A 59 15.10 3.54 -6.68
CA PRO A 59 15.18 2.22 -6.03
C PRO A 59 15.76 2.24 -4.62
N ASP A 60 16.68 3.18 -4.37
CA ASP A 60 17.37 3.40 -3.10
C ASP A 60 16.71 4.47 -2.23
N TRP A 61 15.43 4.82 -2.46
CA TRP A 61 14.70 5.83 -1.69
C TRP A 61 14.70 5.59 -0.18
N HIS A 62 14.86 4.33 0.24
CA HIS A 62 14.93 3.91 1.64
C HIS A 62 16.35 4.01 2.25
N LEU A 63 17.36 4.40 1.46
CA LEU A 63 18.75 4.62 1.88
C LEU A 63 19.02 6.13 2.04
N HIS A 64 19.95 6.49 2.94
CA HIS A 64 20.41 7.87 3.18
C HIS A 64 19.29 8.92 3.25
N GLN A 65 18.26 8.63 4.06
CA GLN A 65 17.02 9.40 4.07
C GLN A 65 17.19 10.73 4.83
N MET A 66 16.87 11.85 4.19
CA MET A 66 16.72 13.17 4.84
C MET A 66 15.26 13.47 5.23
N GLY A 67 14.34 12.50 5.11
CA GLY A 67 12.90 12.66 5.37
C GLY A 67 12.14 11.34 5.33
N GLN A 68 10.82 11.38 5.50
CA GLN A 68 9.96 10.18 5.60
C GLN A 68 8.97 10.12 4.44
N ARG A 69 9.47 10.06 3.21
CA ARG A 69 8.66 10.12 1.97
C ARG A 69 7.44 9.19 1.98
N TYR A 70 7.61 7.96 2.48
CA TYR A 70 6.52 7.00 2.60
C TYR A 70 5.45 7.44 3.59
N LEU A 71 5.86 7.96 4.77
CA LEU A 71 4.93 8.47 5.76
C LEU A 71 4.21 9.72 5.26
N GLU A 72 4.93 10.65 4.63
CA GLU A 72 4.36 11.88 4.05
C GLU A 72 3.26 11.56 3.04
N LEU A 73 3.47 10.56 2.18
CA LEU A 73 2.46 10.10 1.23
C LEU A 73 1.24 9.50 1.94
N ILE A 74 1.46 8.59 2.90
CA ILE A 74 0.39 7.90 3.60
C ILE A 74 -0.47 8.85 4.44
N LEU A 75 0.15 9.83 5.10
CA LEU A 75 -0.58 10.82 5.89
C LEU A 75 -1.53 11.67 5.02
N GLY A 76 -1.29 11.77 3.71
CA GLY A 76 -2.20 12.43 2.78
C GLY A 76 -3.50 11.66 2.51
N VAL A 77 -3.57 10.37 2.86
CA VAL A 77 -4.69 9.47 2.55
C VAL A 77 -5.22 8.72 3.78
N CYS A 78 -4.74 9.05 4.98
CA CYS A 78 -5.08 8.37 6.22
C CYS A 78 -5.67 9.33 7.25
N ASP A 79 -6.74 8.89 7.90
CA ASP A 79 -7.31 9.61 9.04
C ASP A 79 -6.58 9.23 10.35
N PRO A 80 -6.36 10.18 11.26
CA PRO A 80 -5.83 9.89 12.58
C PRO A 80 -6.82 9.02 13.37
N VAL A 81 -6.30 7.99 14.04
CA VAL A 81 -7.10 7.10 14.90
C VAL A 81 -6.58 7.19 16.32
N GLU A 82 -7.46 7.49 17.27
CA GLU A 82 -7.15 7.45 18.70
C GLU A 82 -7.32 6.04 19.27
N GLY A 83 -6.45 5.68 20.21
CA GLY A 83 -6.46 4.38 20.88
C GLY A 83 -5.66 3.29 20.14
N PRO A 84 -5.67 2.04 20.64
CA PRO A 84 -4.90 0.96 20.05
C PRO A 84 -5.42 0.59 18.66
N PRO A 85 -4.57 0.06 17.76
CA PRO A 85 -5.01 -0.51 16.48
C PRO A 85 -6.13 -1.53 16.70
N GLN A 86 -7.23 -1.40 15.94
CA GLN A 86 -8.45 -2.21 16.06
C GLN A 86 -8.52 -3.35 15.05
#